data_AF-A0A1V5H259-F1
#
_entry.id   AF-A0A1V5H259-F1
#
_cell.length_a   1.000
_cell.length_b   1.000
_cell.length_c   1.000
_cell.angle_alpha   90.00
_cell.angle_beta   90.00
_cell.angle_gamma   90.00
#
_symmetry.space_group_name_H-M   'P 1'
#
loop_
_entity.id
_entity.type
_entity.pdbx_description
1 polymer ?
#
loop_
_entity_poly.entity_id
_entity_poly.type
_entity_poly.pdbx_seq_one_letter_code
_entity_poly.pdbx_strand_id
1 'polypeptide(L)'
;MDTPIYGMPVLNVDEAKEIFICNFDLSPGYAGVENPLYTKSSGVHLLLGDAKDSVSRLISGLDKKEVSGSTDEKPIIDNSSNILQNAKSVIIVPGYGMALAQAQHLVRQLADKLEANGAEVRYAIHPVAGRMPGHMNVLLAEADVPYEQLYEMDAINDDFKNVDAVIVIGANDVLNPAARDAVDTPIYGMPVLNVDEAKEIFICNFDLSPGYAGVENPLYTKSSGVHLLLGDAKDSLSKLIDWLK
;
A
#
# COMPACT_ATOMS: atom_id res chain seq x y z
N MET A 1 20.80 -21.90 -31.84
CA MET A 1 20.55 -20.50 -31.42
C MET A 1 19.05 -20.39 -31.26
N ASP A 2 18.47 -21.16 -30.33
CA ASP A 2 17.03 -21.48 -30.39
C ASP A 2 16.41 -21.52 -28.99
N THR A 3 16.91 -20.67 -28.08
CA THR A 3 16.24 -20.48 -26.80
C THR A 3 15.26 -19.31 -26.92
N PRO A 4 14.11 -19.32 -26.21
CA PRO A 4 13.15 -18.22 -26.21
C PRO A 4 13.73 -16.86 -25.80
N ILE A 5 14.92 -16.86 -25.18
CA ILE A 5 15.61 -15.67 -24.69
C ILE A 5 16.82 -15.25 -25.56
N TYR A 6 17.11 -15.97 -26.65
CA TYR A 6 18.23 -15.63 -27.52
C TYR A 6 18.03 -14.26 -28.17
N GLY A 7 19.00 -13.36 -27.98
CA GLY A 7 18.96 -11.98 -28.50
C GLY A 7 18.17 -10.98 -27.65
N MET A 8 17.60 -11.41 -26.51
CA MET A 8 17.00 -10.48 -25.55
C MET A 8 18.10 -9.65 -24.86
N PRO A 9 17.92 -8.33 -24.69
CA PRO A 9 18.81 -7.54 -23.86
C PRO A 9 18.71 -8.01 -22.41
N VAL A 10 19.86 -8.24 -21.77
CA VAL A 10 19.96 -8.65 -20.36
C VAL A 10 20.84 -7.66 -19.59
N LEU A 11 20.68 -7.61 -18.28
CA LEU A 11 21.59 -6.88 -17.40
C LEU A 11 22.88 -7.70 -17.23
N ASN A 12 24.05 -7.05 -17.32
CA ASN A 12 25.38 -7.69 -17.22
C ASN A 12 25.76 -8.04 -15.76
N VAL A 13 24.87 -8.74 -15.05
CA VAL A 13 25.08 -9.14 -13.65
C VAL A 13 26.26 -10.10 -13.53
N ASP A 14 26.56 -10.88 -14.57
CA ASP A 14 27.66 -11.85 -14.63
C ASP A 14 29.06 -11.21 -14.55
N GLU A 15 29.18 -9.93 -14.88
CA GLU A 15 30.42 -9.14 -14.78
C GLU A 15 30.74 -8.70 -13.34
N ALA A 16 29.79 -8.79 -12.41
CA ALA A 16 30.02 -8.44 -11.02
C ALA A 16 30.97 -9.44 -10.34
N LYS A 17 31.82 -8.93 -9.43
CA LYS A 17 32.79 -9.74 -8.68
C LYS A 17 32.11 -10.72 -7.73
N GLU A 18 31.05 -10.26 -7.07
CA GLU A 18 30.24 -11.01 -6.12
C GLU A 18 28.77 -10.82 -6.50
N ILE A 19 28.06 -11.94 -6.67
CA ILE A 19 26.66 -11.99 -7.07
C ILE A 19 25.90 -12.78 -6.01
N PHE A 20 24.88 -12.17 -5.39
CA PHE A 20 23.99 -12.83 -4.44
C PHE A 20 22.65 -13.08 -5.12
N ILE A 21 22.24 -14.34 -5.24
CA ILE A 21 21.00 -14.74 -5.92
C ILE A 21 20.03 -15.28 -4.87
N CYS A 22 18.93 -14.56 -4.63
CA CYS A 22 17.90 -14.89 -3.64
C CYS A 22 16.66 -15.48 -4.34
N ASN A 23 16.78 -16.68 -4.89
CA ASN A 23 15.71 -17.34 -5.63
C ASN A 23 15.19 -18.57 -4.90
N PHE A 24 13.94 -18.95 -5.17
CA PHE A 24 13.31 -20.06 -4.46
C PHE A 24 14.06 -21.38 -4.64
N ASP A 25 14.43 -21.69 -5.88
CA ASP A 25 15.19 -22.86 -6.26
C ASP A 25 16.09 -22.58 -7.47
N LEU A 26 16.66 -23.64 -8.06
CA LEU A 26 17.49 -23.58 -9.26
C LEU A 26 16.71 -23.83 -10.54
N SER A 27 15.39 -24.02 -10.45
CA SER A 27 14.56 -24.37 -11.60
C SER A 27 14.59 -23.21 -12.62
N PRO A 28 14.61 -23.53 -13.91
CA PRO A 28 14.44 -22.53 -14.95
C PRO A 28 13.18 -21.70 -14.73
N GLY A 29 13.27 -20.39 -14.99
CA GLY A 29 12.11 -19.50 -15.01
C GLY A 29 11.17 -19.80 -16.19
N TYR A 30 10.23 -18.89 -16.44
CA TYR A 30 9.19 -19.07 -17.46
C TYR A 30 9.70 -19.49 -18.86
N ALA A 31 10.88 -19.02 -19.25
CA ALA A 31 11.50 -19.37 -20.54
C ALA A 31 11.99 -20.83 -20.64
N GLY A 32 12.04 -21.58 -19.53
CA GLY A 32 12.53 -22.96 -19.49
C GLY A 32 14.03 -23.10 -19.77
N VAL A 33 14.80 -22.02 -19.64
CA VAL A 33 16.25 -22.00 -19.89
C VAL A 33 17.01 -21.94 -18.56
N GLU A 34 17.93 -22.88 -18.37
CA GLU A 34 18.84 -22.92 -17.22
C GLU A 34 19.66 -21.62 -17.09
N ASN A 35 19.87 -21.14 -15.86
CA ASN A 35 20.64 -19.93 -15.62
C ASN A 35 22.14 -20.28 -15.39
N PRO A 36 23.06 -19.89 -16.30
CA PRO A 36 24.48 -20.22 -16.17
C PRO A 36 25.12 -19.70 -14.87
N LEU A 37 24.60 -18.61 -14.30
CA LEU A 37 25.09 -18.05 -13.04
C LEU A 37 25.03 -19.05 -11.88
N TYR A 38 24.05 -19.97 -11.88
CA TYR A 38 23.87 -20.92 -10.78
C TYR A 38 24.96 -21.98 -10.71
N THR A 39 25.72 -22.16 -11.79
CA THR A 39 26.79 -23.16 -11.90
C THR A 39 28.19 -22.55 -11.89
N LYS A 40 28.29 -21.21 -11.75
CA LYS A 40 29.57 -20.51 -11.71
C LYS A 40 30.35 -20.93 -10.45
N SER A 41 31.61 -21.29 -10.63
CA SER A 41 32.45 -21.90 -9.58
C SER A 41 32.92 -20.93 -8.49
N SER A 42 32.79 -19.61 -8.70
CA SER A 42 33.21 -18.58 -7.75
C SER A 42 32.47 -17.26 -7.99
N GLY A 43 32.39 -16.42 -6.95
CA GLY A 43 31.75 -15.11 -7.01
C GLY A 43 30.23 -15.14 -7.11
N VAL A 44 29.60 -16.30 -6.86
CA VAL A 44 28.13 -16.46 -6.81
C VAL A 44 27.73 -17.12 -5.50
N HIS A 45 26.81 -16.48 -4.79
CA HIS A 45 26.24 -16.92 -3.53
C HIS A 45 24.75 -17.18 -3.75
N LEU A 46 24.35 -18.45 -3.65
CA LEU A 46 22.96 -18.87 -3.84
C LEU A 46 22.25 -18.93 -2.48
N LEU A 47 21.26 -18.06 -2.29
CA LEU A 47 20.44 -17.97 -1.09
C LEU A 47 19.05 -18.53 -1.43
N LEU A 48 18.96 -19.86 -1.45
CA LEU A 48 17.77 -20.55 -1.90
C LEU A 48 16.65 -20.54 -0.84
N GLY A 49 15.41 -20.50 -1.32
CA GLY A 49 14.19 -20.43 -0.52
C GLY A 49 13.42 -19.13 -0.72
N ASP A 50 12.46 -18.87 0.16
CA ASP A 50 11.66 -17.65 0.08
C ASP A 50 12.54 -16.39 0.05
N ALA A 51 12.27 -15.50 -0.92
CA ALA A 51 13.12 -14.33 -1.16
C ALA A 51 13.12 -13.37 0.04
N LYS A 52 12.01 -13.25 0.77
CA LYS A 52 11.91 -12.43 1.98
C LYS A 52 12.85 -12.94 3.05
N ASP A 53 12.91 -14.26 3.25
CA ASP A 53 13.79 -14.89 4.24
C ASP A 53 15.26 -14.72 3.85
N SER A 54 15.60 -14.95 2.58
CA SER A 54 16.96 -14.80 2.05
C SER A 54 17.48 -13.37 2.18
N VAL A 55 16.65 -12.37 1.87
CA VAL A 55 16.99 -10.95 2.05
C VAL A 55 17.09 -10.60 3.54
N SER A 56 16.21 -11.14 4.39
CA SER A 56 16.29 -10.92 5.85
C SER A 56 17.60 -11.46 6.44
N ARG A 57 18.11 -12.61 5.96
CA ARG A 57 19.41 -13.16 6.38
C ARG A 57 20.58 -12.27 5.96
N LEU A 58 20.53 -11.70 4.74
CA LEU A 58 21.53 -10.74 4.27
C LEU A 58 21.52 -9.48 5.15
N ILE A 59 20.35 -8.92 5.43
CA ILE A 59 20.18 -7.76 6.29
C ILE A 59 20.73 -8.04 7.69
N SER A 60 20.35 -9.16 8.33
CA SER A 60 20.89 -9.54 9.63
C SER A 60 22.42 -9.74 9.64
N GLY A 61 23.01 -10.13 8.50
CA GLY A 61 24.46 -10.24 8.34
C GLY A 61 25.16 -8.88 8.22
N LEU A 62 24.44 -7.85 7.74
CA LEU A 62 24.92 -6.48 7.58
C LEU A 62 24.67 -5.64 8.84
N ASP A 63 23.53 -5.83 9.48
CA ASP A 63 23.07 -5.08 10.65
C ASP A 63 23.37 -5.83 11.95
N LYS A 64 24.63 -5.74 12.40
CA LYS A 64 24.87 -5.68 13.85
C LYS A 64 24.41 -4.32 14.39
N LYS A 65 23.10 -4.04 14.36
CA LYS A 65 22.37 -3.10 15.24
C LYS A 65 20.89 -3.04 14.85
N GLU A 66 20.03 -3.45 15.79
CA GLU A 66 18.59 -3.32 15.72
C GLU A 66 18.14 -1.86 15.89
N VAL A 67 16.97 -1.53 15.32
CA VAL A 67 16.14 -0.40 15.76
C VAL A 67 14.72 -0.90 15.97
N SER A 68 14.19 -0.63 17.17
CA SER A 68 12.79 -0.79 17.55
C SER A 68 12.08 0.57 17.50
N GLY A 69 10.83 0.57 17.05
CA GLY A 69 9.95 1.75 17.05
C GLY A 69 8.67 1.46 17.86
N SER A 70 8.32 2.42 18.73
CA SER A 70 7.17 2.43 19.63
C SER A 70 5.98 3.18 19.03
N THR A 71 4.76 2.69 19.25
CA THR A 71 3.50 3.34 18.89
C THR A 71 2.93 4.15 20.05
N ASP A 72 2.60 5.43 19.80
CA ASP A 72 1.69 6.22 20.63
C ASP A 72 0.25 6.01 20.10
N GLU A 73 -0.55 5.21 20.80
CA GLU A 73 -1.99 5.10 20.53
C GLU A 73 -2.75 6.30 21.12
N LYS A 74 -3.48 7.03 20.26
CA LYS A 74 -4.64 7.81 20.72
C LYS A 74 -5.85 6.87 20.87
N PRO A 75 -6.71 7.07 21.88
CA PRO A 75 -7.83 6.18 22.13
C PRO A 75 -8.86 6.24 21.00
N ILE A 76 -9.34 5.05 20.63
CA ILE A 76 -10.50 4.82 19.76
C ILE A 76 -11.71 5.50 20.41
N ILE A 77 -12.44 6.31 19.65
CA ILE A 77 -13.74 6.83 20.11
C ILE A 77 -14.70 5.62 20.13
N ASP A 78 -15.40 5.43 21.24
CA ASP A 78 -16.25 4.28 21.60
C ASP A 78 -17.43 3.97 20.63
N ASN A 79 -17.47 4.60 19.45
CA ASN A 79 -18.52 4.47 18.44
C ASN A 79 -18.00 4.23 17.00
N SER A 80 -16.68 4.19 16.77
CA SER A 80 -16.08 4.02 15.44
C SER A 80 -16.46 2.70 14.76
N SER A 81 -16.58 1.61 15.53
CA SER A 81 -17.01 0.30 15.03
C SER A 81 -18.46 0.32 14.54
N ASN A 82 -19.37 0.93 15.31
CA ASN A 82 -20.79 1.03 14.96
C ASN A 82 -20.98 1.83 13.66
N ILE A 83 -20.17 2.86 13.42
CA ILE A 83 -20.20 3.64 12.17
C ILE A 83 -19.93 2.72 10.98
N LEU A 84 -18.83 1.95 11.00
CA LEU A 84 -18.48 1.05 9.90
C LEU A 84 -19.45 -0.12 9.75
N GLN A 85 -19.96 -0.68 10.84
CA GLN A 85 -20.96 -1.76 10.79
C GLN A 85 -22.26 -1.34 10.11
N ASN A 86 -22.66 -0.06 10.26
CA ASN A 86 -23.92 0.45 9.73
C ASN A 86 -23.79 1.19 8.40
N ALA A 87 -22.56 1.44 7.92
CA ALA A 87 -22.30 2.14 6.68
C ALA A 87 -22.95 1.42 5.48
N LYS A 88 -23.50 2.20 4.55
CA LYS A 88 -24.12 1.71 3.32
C LYS A 88 -23.38 2.14 2.05
N SER A 89 -22.58 3.19 2.12
CA SER A 89 -21.64 3.54 1.06
C SER A 89 -20.26 3.83 1.66
N VAL A 90 -19.24 3.11 1.19
CA VAL A 90 -17.86 3.22 1.67
C VAL A 90 -16.91 3.42 0.49
N ILE A 91 -16.01 4.39 0.62
CA ILE A 91 -14.90 4.57 -0.32
C ILE A 91 -13.59 4.18 0.36
N ILE A 92 -12.82 3.30 -0.27
CA ILE A 92 -11.47 2.92 0.15
C ILE A 92 -10.45 3.72 -0.66
N VAL A 93 -9.49 4.35 0.01
CA VAL A 93 -8.41 5.15 -0.58
C VAL A 93 -7.07 4.46 -0.30
N PRO A 94 -6.57 3.62 -1.21
CA PRO A 94 -5.29 2.94 -1.04
C PRO A 94 -4.11 3.88 -1.34
N GLY A 95 -3.02 3.69 -0.62
CA GLY A 95 -1.77 4.43 -0.82
C GLY A 95 -0.52 3.59 -0.62
N TYR A 96 0.63 4.26 -0.58
CA TYR A 96 1.93 3.60 -0.52
C TYR A 96 2.12 2.74 0.74
N GLY A 97 1.54 3.13 1.89
CA GLY A 97 1.62 2.32 3.11
C GLY A 97 0.94 0.96 2.98
N MET A 98 -0.11 0.84 2.16
CA MET A 98 -0.71 -0.46 1.81
C MET A 98 0.30 -1.36 1.08
N ALA A 99 1.06 -0.78 0.14
CA ALA A 99 2.09 -1.50 -0.61
C ALA A 99 3.27 -1.92 0.26
N LEU A 100 3.77 -1.02 1.12
CA LEU A 100 4.84 -1.32 2.08
C LEU A 100 4.45 -2.47 3.00
N ALA A 101 3.22 -2.42 3.51
CA ALA A 101 2.70 -3.44 4.40
C ALA A 101 2.34 -4.74 3.66
N GLN A 102 2.24 -4.75 2.32
CA GLN A 102 1.70 -5.88 1.54
C GLN A 102 0.31 -6.28 2.03
N ALA A 103 -0.58 -5.29 2.13
CA ALA A 103 -1.88 -5.42 2.78
C ALA A 103 -3.06 -5.58 1.79
N GLN A 104 -2.83 -5.63 0.48
CA GLN A 104 -3.85 -5.67 -0.57
C GLN A 104 -4.93 -6.74 -0.36
N HIS A 105 -4.54 -7.94 0.09
CA HIS A 105 -5.52 -9.02 0.38
C HIS A 105 -6.36 -8.74 1.63
N LEU A 106 -5.83 -8.05 2.64
CA LEU A 106 -6.63 -7.60 3.79
C LEU A 106 -7.59 -6.49 3.38
N VAL A 107 -7.16 -5.60 2.48
CA VAL A 107 -8.06 -4.58 1.91
C VAL A 107 -9.23 -5.23 1.18
N ARG A 108 -8.97 -6.28 0.39
CA ARG A 108 -10.03 -7.07 -0.25
C ARG A 108 -10.94 -7.74 0.79
N GLN A 109 -10.37 -8.39 1.80
CA GLN A 109 -11.15 -9.04 2.86
C GLN A 109 -12.02 -8.05 3.65
N LEU A 110 -11.52 -6.84 3.90
CA LEU A 110 -12.29 -5.77 4.54
C LEU A 110 -13.48 -5.36 3.67
N ALA A 111 -13.27 -5.17 2.36
CA ALA A 111 -14.33 -4.85 1.42
C ALA A 111 -15.40 -5.95 1.38
N ASP A 112 -14.99 -7.23 1.29
CA ASP A 112 -15.93 -8.37 1.28
C ASP A 112 -16.83 -8.37 2.54
N LYS A 113 -16.28 -8.02 3.71
CA LYS A 113 -17.06 -7.93 4.95
C LYS A 113 -18.03 -6.75 4.96
N LEU A 114 -17.60 -5.59 4.47
CA LEU A 114 -18.47 -4.42 4.35
C LEU A 114 -19.64 -4.72 3.39
N GLU A 115 -19.35 -5.36 2.25
CA GLU A 115 -20.35 -5.78 1.27
C GLU A 115 -21.30 -6.84 1.84
N ALA A 116 -20.79 -7.81 2.61
CA ALA A 116 -21.62 -8.79 3.30
C ALA A 116 -22.59 -8.13 4.31
N ASN A 117 -22.22 -6.98 4.88
CA ASN A 117 -23.07 -6.14 5.73
C ASN A 117 -23.99 -5.19 4.93
N GLY A 118 -23.97 -5.30 3.59
CA GLY A 118 -24.83 -4.57 2.68
C GLY A 118 -24.34 -3.17 2.33
N ALA A 119 -23.05 -2.88 2.49
CA ALA A 119 -22.45 -1.66 1.99
C ALA A 119 -22.05 -1.77 0.51
N GLU A 120 -22.19 -0.69 -0.24
CA GLU A 120 -21.52 -0.51 -1.52
C GLU A 120 -20.09 -0.05 -1.28
N VAL A 121 -19.11 -0.81 -1.75
CA VAL A 121 -17.68 -0.50 -1.61
C VAL A 121 -17.09 -0.10 -2.95
N ARG A 122 -16.40 1.04 -2.97
CA ARG A 122 -15.69 1.57 -4.14
C ARG A 122 -14.27 1.97 -3.76
N TYR A 123 -13.34 1.87 -4.70
CA TYR A 123 -11.95 2.23 -4.51
C TYR A 123 -11.64 3.52 -5.28
N ALA A 124 -11.17 4.54 -4.59
CA ALA A 124 -10.74 5.78 -5.21
C ALA A 124 -9.22 5.76 -5.42
N ILE A 125 -8.80 5.65 -6.68
CA ILE A 125 -7.40 5.56 -7.07
C ILE A 125 -6.92 6.93 -7.52
N HIS A 126 -5.96 7.48 -6.77
CA HIS A 126 -5.25 8.68 -7.22
C HIS A 126 -4.18 8.30 -8.26
N PRO A 127 -4.01 9.05 -9.36
CA PRO A 127 -3.10 8.69 -10.46
C PRO A 127 -1.63 8.54 -10.04
N VAL A 128 -1.21 9.23 -8.97
CA VAL A 128 0.13 9.14 -8.40
C VAL A 128 0.17 8.46 -7.02
N ALA A 129 -0.86 7.71 -6.64
CA ALA A 129 -0.82 6.90 -5.42
C ALA A 129 0.29 5.84 -5.53
N GLY A 130 1.14 5.76 -4.49
CA GLY A 130 2.25 4.83 -4.44
C GLY A 130 3.60 5.47 -4.82
N ARG A 131 4.34 4.77 -5.69
CA ARG A 131 5.72 5.10 -6.10
C ARG A 131 6.00 4.76 -7.57
N MET A 132 4.99 4.28 -8.28
CA MET A 132 5.03 4.05 -9.72
C MET A 132 3.61 4.30 -10.29
N PRO A 133 3.47 4.72 -11.56
CA PRO A 133 2.16 4.81 -12.18
C PRO A 133 1.41 3.48 -12.12
N GLY A 134 0.13 3.51 -11.76
CA GLY A 134 -0.71 2.32 -11.64
C GLY A 134 -0.35 1.38 -10.48
N HIS A 135 0.47 1.82 -9.50
CA HIS A 135 0.91 0.98 -8.39
C HIS A 135 -0.28 0.34 -7.65
N MET A 136 -1.30 1.14 -7.30
CA MET A 136 -2.46 0.63 -6.59
C MET A 136 -3.30 -0.30 -7.46
N ASN A 137 -3.45 -0.01 -8.75
CA ASN A 137 -4.19 -0.87 -9.69
C ASN A 137 -3.57 -2.27 -9.77
N VAL A 138 -2.24 -2.37 -9.84
CA VAL A 138 -1.54 -3.67 -9.90
C VAL A 138 -1.78 -4.47 -8.62
N LEU A 139 -1.63 -3.85 -7.44
CA LEU A 139 -1.81 -4.56 -6.16
C LEU A 139 -3.27 -4.97 -5.91
N LEU A 140 -4.23 -4.13 -6.31
CA LEU A 140 -5.64 -4.48 -6.18
C LEU A 140 -6.05 -5.56 -7.18
N ALA A 141 -5.49 -5.55 -8.39
CA ALA A 141 -5.67 -6.63 -9.35
C ALA A 141 -5.06 -7.95 -8.85
N GLU A 142 -3.89 -7.90 -8.20
CA GLU A 142 -3.29 -9.07 -7.52
C GLU A 142 -4.19 -9.63 -6.40
N ALA A 143 -4.94 -8.76 -5.73
CA ALA A 143 -5.92 -9.15 -4.71
C ALA A 143 -7.32 -9.46 -5.27
N ASP A 144 -7.44 -9.68 -6.58
CA ASP A 144 -8.69 -10.02 -7.29
C ASP A 144 -9.82 -9.00 -7.10
N VAL A 145 -9.51 -7.71 -6.91
CA VAL A 145 -10.53 -6.65 -6.84
C VAL A 145 -11.15 -6.41 -8.23
N PRO A 146 -12.49 -6.40 -8.39
CA PRO A 146 -13.15 -6.14 -9.66
C PRO A 146 -12.85 -4.75 -10.19
N TYR A 147 -12.56 -4.64 -11.48
CA TYR A 147 -12.25 -3.37 -12.13
C TYR A 147 -13.40 -2.36 -12.04
N GLU A 148 -14.65 -2.83 -11.98
CA GLU A 148 -15.84 -1.99 -11.86
C GLU A 148 -15.93 -1.26 -10.52
N GLN A 149 -15.18 -1.72 -9.52
CA GLN A 149 -15.05 -1.06 -8.22
C GLN A 149 -13.88 -0.08 -8.17
N LEU A 150 -13.01 -0.06 -9.18
CA LEU A 150 -11.85 0.83 -9.25
C LEU A 150 -12.23 2.12 -10.00
N TYR A 151 -12.26 3.22 -9.27
CA TYR A 151 -12.58 4.53 -9.84
C TYR A 151 -11.34 5.42 -9.83
N GLU A 152 -11.09 6.04 -10.97
CA GLU A 152 -10.12 7.12 -11.08
C GLU A 152 -10.65 8.39 -10.38
N MET A 153 -9.73 9.22 -9.89
CA MET A 153 -10.03 10.45 -9.12
C MET A 153 -11.14 11.32 -9.75
N ASP A 154 -11.07 11.60 -11.05
CA ASP A 154 -12.04 12.47 -11.74
C ASP A 154 -13.47 11.91 -11.74
N ALA A 155 -13.62 10.59 -11.63
CA ALA A 155 -14.92 9.91 -11.66
C ALA A 155 -15.56 9.79 -10.27
N ILE A 156 -14.78 9.92 -9.18
CA ILE A 156 -15.25 9.64 -7.81
C ILE A 156 -15.18 10.84 -6.86
N ASN A 157 -14.46 11.90 -7.21
CA ASN A 157 -14.20 13.01 -6.30
C ASN A 157 -15.48 13.71 -5.79
N ASP A 158 -16.52 13.82 -6.62
CA ASP A 158 -17.78 14.46 -6.25
C ASP A 158 -18.61 13.64 -5.25
N ASP A 159 -18.29 12.36 -5.05
CA ASP A 159 -19.06 11.44 -4.23
C ASP A 159 -18.63 11.43 -2.77
N PHE A 160 -17.42 11.89 -2.44
CA PHE A 160 -16.89 11.85 -1.07
C PHE A 160 -17.79 12.54 -0.05
N LYS A 161 -18.45 13.64 -0.41
CA LYS A 161 -19.41 14.35 0.46
C LYS A 161 -20.69 13.55 0.77
N ASN A 162 -21.00 12.55 -0.03
CA ASN A 162 -22.26 11.78 0.02
C ASN A 162 -22.10 10.39 0.63
N VAL A 163 -20.87 9.91 0.85
CA VAL A 163 -20.65 8.58 1.43
C VAL A 163 -20.73 8.58 2.96
N ASP A 164 -20.98 7.41 3.53
CA ASP A 164 -21.11 7.25 4.98
C ASP A 164 -19.74 7.20 5.64
N ALA A 165 -18.76 6.53 5.01
CA ALA A 165 -17.40 6.44 5.51
C ALA A 165 -16.35 6.38 4.38
N VAL A 166 -15.17 6.91 4.67
CA VAL A 166 -13.97 6.75 3.85
C VAL A 166 -12.90 6.03 4.66
N ILE A 167 -12.26 5.01 4.08
CA ILE A 167 -11.18 4.27 4.71
C ILE A 167 -9.89 4.52 3.92
N VAL A 168 -9.00 5.29 4.50
CA VAL A 168 -7.68 5.64 3.97
C VAL A 168 -6.65 4.62 4.45
N ILE A 169 -5.88 4.05 3.53
CA ILE A 169 -4.93 2.97 3.83
C ILE A 169 -3.55 3.35 3.31
N GLY A 170 -2.72 3.90 4.18
CA GLY A 170 -1.34 4.24 3.83
C GLY A 170 -1.22 5.36 2.79
N ALA A 171 -2.20 6.24 2.68
CA ALA A 171 -2.18 7.41 1.79
C ALA A 171 -2.06 8.70 2.60
N ASN A 172 -1.27 9.66 2.12
CA ASN A 172 -1.08 10.95 2.79
C ASN A 172 -1.19 12.12 1.78
N ASP A 173 -0.19 12.30 0.92
CA ASP A 173 -0.14 13.49 0.04
C ASP A 173 -1.31 13.56 -0.95
N VAL A 174 -1.75 12.42 -1.49
CA VAL A 174 -2.81 12.31 -2.52
C VAL A 174 -4.21 12.71 -2.05
N LEU A 175 -4.38 12.93 -0.75
CA LEU A 175 -5.63 13.37 -0.13
C LEU A 175 -5.42 14.61 0.77
N ASN A 176 -4.21 15.19 0.76
CA ASN A 176 -3.86 16.28 1.64
C ASN A 176 -4.53 17.58 1.16
N PRO A 177 -5.52 18.13 1.87
CA PRO A 177 -6.24 19.33 1.43
C PRO A 177 -5.34 20.57 1.36
N ALA A 178 -4.18 20.56 2.03
CA ALA A 178 -3.21 21.65 1.92
C ALA A 178 -2.74 21.91 0.48
N ALA A 179 -2.86 20.93 -0.42
CA ALA A 179 -2.59 21.11 -1.85
C ALA A 179 -3.43 22.24 -2.49
N ARG A 180 -4.62 22.56 -1.95
CA ARG A 180 -5.50 23.60 -2.51
C ARG A 180 -5.08 25.02 -2.12
N ASP A 181 -4.55 25.19 -0.90
CA ASP A 181 -4.42 26.52 -0.27
C ASP A 181 -2.98 26.86 0.18
N ALA A 182 -2.12 25.87 0.43
CA ALA A 182 -0.78 26.08 0.98
C ALA A 182 0.22 26.47 -0.13
N VAL A 183 0.18 27.74 -0.53
CA VAL A 183 1.13 28.35 -1.48
C VAL A 183 2.58 28.09 -1.04
N ASP A 184 3.49 27.96 -2.02
CA ASP A 184 4.91 27.68 -1.83
C ASP A 184 5.25 26.30 -1.23
N THR A 185 4.29 25.38 -1.16
CA THR A 185 4.54 23.98 -0.81
C THR A 185 4.70 23.09 -2.06
N PRO A 186 5.44 21.97 -1.99
CA PRO A 186 5.61 21.06 -3.13
C PRO A 186 4.31 20.43 -3.65
N ILE A 187 3.24 20.46 -2.87
CA ILE A 187 1.92 19.91 -3.24
C ILE A 187 0.94 20.98 -3.71
N TYR A 188 1.30 22.26 -3.68
CA TYR A 188 0.39 23.33 -4.07
C TYR A 188 -0.07 23.18 -5.53
N GLY A 189 -1.38 23.20 -5.75
CA GLY A 189 -2.00 23.01 -7.06
C GLY A 189 -2.08 21.55 -7.53
N MET A 190 -1.58 20.58 -6.74
CA MET A 190 -1.77 19.17 -7.03
C MET A 190 -3.26 18.83 -6.85
N PRO A 191 -3.93 18.25 -7.87
CA PRO A 191 -5.24 17.64 -7.66
C PRO A 191 -5.14 16.58 -6.57
N VAL A 192 -6.12 16.54 -5.65
CA VAL A 192 -6.16 15.56 -4.55
C VAL A 192 -7.54 14.93 -4.49
N LEU A 193 -7.63 13.77 -3.84
CA LEU A 193 -8.90 13.15 -3.50
C LEU A 193 -9.61 14.00 -2.43
N ASN A 194 -10.90 14.30 -2.64
CA ASN A 194 -11.71 15.13 -1.74
C ASN A 194 -12.15 14.41 -0.46
N VAL A 195 -11.26 13.61 0.13
CA VAL A 195 -11.51 12.83 1.36
C VAL A 195 -11.94 13.75 2.51
N ASP A 196 -11.45 14.99 2.53
CA ASP A 196 -11.74 15.98 3.56
C ASP A 196 -13.22 16.40 3.63
N GLU A 197 -13.98 16.18 2.54
CA GLU A 197 -15.42 16.44 2.46
C GLU A 197 -16.28 15.31 3.06
N ALA A 198 -15.71 14.14 3.33
CA ALA A 198 -16.45 13.02 3.90
C ALA A 198 -16.80 13.24 5.38
N LYS A 199 -17.90 12.61 5.80
CA LYS A 199 -18.41 12.71 7.17
C LYS A 199 -17.53 11.97 8.18
N GLU A 200 -17.19 10.73 7.85
CA GLU A 200 -16.40 9.84 8.71
C GLU A 200 -15.20 9.31 7.91
N ILE A 201 -14.00 9.59 8.41
CA ILE A 201 -12.73 9.27 7.74
C ILE A 201 -11.90 8.40 8.67
N PHE A 202 -11.63 7.17 8.28
CA PHE A 202 -10.79 6.23 9.00
C PHE A 202 -9.41 6.24 8.34
N ILE A 203 -8.36 6.60 9.07
CA ILE A 203 -7.01 6.73 8.52
C ILE A 203 -6.12 5.66 9.16
N CYS A 204 -5.73 4.68 8.35
CA CYS A 204 -4.82 3.60 8.68
C CYS A 204 -3.42 3.93 8.16
N ASN A 205 -2.68 4.77 8.89
CA ASN A 205 -1.34 5.22 8.54
C ASN A 205 -0.36 4.94 9.69
N PHE A 206 0.93 4.77 9.37
CA PHE A 206 1.93 4.40 10.36
C PHE A 206 2.06 5.39 11.52
N ASP A 207 2.10 6.68 11.19
CA ASP A 207 2.22 7.77 12.13
C ASP A 207 1.52 9.04 11.59
N LEU A 208 1.73 10.16 12.27
CA LEU A 208 1.23 11.48 11.84
C LEU A 208 2.24 12.25 10.99
N SER A 209 3.35 11.62 10.61
CA SER A 209 4.42 12.28 9.87
C SER A 209 3.95 12.65 8.45
N PRO A 210 4.53 13.71 7.87
CA PRO A 210 4.30 14.06 6.47
C PRO A 210 4.58 12.91 5.50
N GLY A 211 3.91 12.95 4.34
CA GLY A 211 4.18 12.03 3.24
C GLY A 211 5.47 12.35 2.50
N TYR A 212 5.51 11.98 1.23
CA TYR A 212 6.67 12.22 0.36
C TYR A 212 6.98 13.71 0.20
N ALA A 213 5.94 14.55 0.16
CA ALA A 213 6.10 15.98 -0.04
C ALA A 213 6.60 16.76 1.18
N GLY A 214 6.67 16.13 2.36
CA GLY A 214 7.13 16.81 3.58
C GLY A 214 6.18 17.87 4.13
N VAL A 215 4.91 17.86 3.70
CA VAL A 215 3.87 18.80 4.18
C VAL A 215 2.93 18.09 5.16
N GLU A 216 2.65 18.73 6.29
CA GLU A 216 1.69 18.21 7.27
C GLU A 216 0.30 18.08 6.66
N ASN A 217 -0.47 17.09 7.13
CA ASN A 217 -1.82 16.85 6.65
C ASN A 217 -2.85 17.43 7.64
N PRO A 218 -3.61 18.47 7.27
CA PRO A 218 -4.60 19.09 8.16
C PRO A 218 -5.63 18.11 8.71
N LEU A 219 -5.94 17.01 7.98
CA LEU A 219 -6.90 15.99 8.42
C LEU A 219 -6.54 15.35 9.76
N TYR A 220 -5.25 15.22 10.08
CA TYR A 220 -4.81 14.58 11.33
C TYR A 220 -5.11 15.40 12.57
N THR A 221 -5.43 16.69 12.39
CA THR A 221 -5.75 17.63 13.47
C THR A 221 -7.23 17.99 13.53
N LYS A 222 -8.06 17.45 12.61
CA LYS A 222 -9.50 17.70 12.58
C LYS A 222 -10.14 17.19 13.88
N SER A 223 -10.98 18.03 14.50
CA SER A 223 -11.55 17.74 15.82
C SER A 223 -12.67 16.69 15.83
N SER A 224 -13.21 16.35 14.67
CA SER A 224 -14.35 15.45 14.52
C SER A 224 -14.37 14.77 13.15
N GLY A 225 -14.99 13.60 13.06
CA GLY A 225 -15.16 12.85 11.81
C GLY A 225 -13.87 12.22 11.27
N VAL A 226 -12.79 12.20 12.06
CA VAL A 226 -11.52 11.54 11.71
C VAL A 226 -11.14 10.56 12.81
N HIS A 227 -10.94 9.31 12.43
CA HIS A 227 -10.56 8.19 13.28
C HIS A 227 -9.17 7.74 12.86
N LEU A 228 -8.17 8.00 13.70
CA LEU A 228 -6.77 7.65 13.42
C LEU A 228 -6.48 6.25 13.98
N LEU A 229 -6.07 5.33 13.10
CA LEU A 229 -5.53 4.03 13.45
C LEU A 229 -4.05 4.04 13.09
N LEU A 230 -3.21 4.31 14.09
CA LEU A 230 -1.77 4.43 13.90
C LEU A 230 -1.07 3.07 14.00
N GLY A 231 0.03 2.91 13.27
CA GLY A 231 0.81 1.67 13.18
C GLY A 231 0.75 1.01 11.81
N ASP A 232 1.22 -0.23 11.71
CA ASP A 232 1.23 -0.95 10.44
C ASP A 232 -0.18 -1.05 9.84
N ALA A 233 -0.28 -0.88 8.52
CA ALA A 233 -1.57 -0.91 7.84
C ALA A 233 -2.27 -2.27 8.00
N LYS A 234 -1.52 -3.39 8.08
CA LYS A 234 -2.08 -4.72 8.34
C LYS A 234 -2.77 -4.82 9.69
N ASP A 235 -2.16 -4.25 10.73
CA ASP A 235 -2.71 -4.30 12.09
C ASP A 235 -3.99 -3.46 12.16
N SER A 236 -3.96 -2.26 11.57
CA SER A 236 -5.13 -1.39 11.48
C SER A 236 -6.27 -2.04 10.70
N LEU A 237 -5.98 -2.66 9.54
CA LEU A 237 -6.98 -3.36 8.74
C LEU A 237 -7.56 -4.57 9.48
N SER A 238 -6.72 -5.36 10.15
CA SER A 238 -7.17 -6.50 10.96
C SER A 238 -8.14 -6.06 12.06
N LYS A 239 -7.87 -4.92 12.70
CA LYS A 239 -8.76 -4.32 13.70
C LYS A 239 -10.11 -3.88 13.11
N LEU A 240 -10.12 -3.26 11.92
CA LEU A 240 -11.35 -2.89 11.22
C LEU A 240 -12.17 -4.13 10.82
N ILE A 241 -11.51 -5.17 10.30
CA ILE A 241 -12.13 -6.46 9.96
C ILE A 241 -12.78 -7.10 11.18
N ASP A 242 -12.14 -7.00 12.34
CA ASP A 242 -12.65 -7.50 13.61
C ASP A 242 -13.86 -6.73 14.13
N TRP A 243 -14.00 -5.44 13.79
CA TRP A 243 -15.20 -4.67 14.09
C TRP A 243 -16.40 -5.12 13.25
N LEU A 244 -16.20 -5.77 12.12
CA LEU A 244 -17.26 -6.25 11.22
C LEU A 244 -17.56 -7.75 11.44
N LYS A 245 -17.36 -8.24 12.66
CA LYS A 245 -17.73 -9.60 13.07
C LYS A 245 -19.17 -9.67 13.57
#